data_AF-A0A6P9B1T1-F1
#
_entry.id   AF-A0A6P9B1T1-F1
#
_cell.length_a   1.000
_cell.length_b   1.000
_cell.length_c   1.000
_cell.angle_alpha   90.00
_cell.angle_beta   90.00
_cell.angle_gamma   90.00
#
_symmetry.space_group_name_H-M   'P 1'
#
loop_
_entity.id
_entity.type
_entity.pdbx_description
1 polymer ?
#
loop_
_entity_poly.entity_id
_entity_poly.type
_entity_poly.pdbx_seq_one_letter_code
_entity_poly.pdbx_strand_id
1 'polypeptide(L)'
;MTPNTLQPVSVYVCSVGDNKDFVEHIRKLAIKAGCKYIICPEEKNRGDRWIQDEMEFGYIQAPHKTFPVVFDSPRNRGLKDFPFKEVLGPDFGYVKRELNSEESDSSLDSFGNLEVSPPVNVKHKEYPLGRILIGASFPRNNNPMSKLVKDFLYHQVVQSPIELYTDWLYVGHVDEFLTFVPAPDQKGFRVLLASPRACFRLLEEKEKEGHGKAKMLEGLEFQGGQDHRPRSISEIIADRLLRQYNDKCQ
;
A
#
# COMPACT_ATOMS: atom_id res chain seq x y z
N MET A 1 7.22 -1.99 -12.75
CA MET A 1 7.18 -1.61 -11.32
C MET A 1 8.34 -2.27 -10.59
N THR A 2 8.72 -1.74 -9.43
CA THR A 2 9.85 -2.21 -8.63
C THR A 2 9.39 -2.76 -7.29
N PRO A 3 9.69 -4.02 -6.93
CA PRO A 3 9.26 -4.58 -5.65
C PRO A 3 10.02 -4.00 -4.46
N ASN A 4 9.43 -4.08 -3.26
CA ASN A 4 10.01 -3.62 -1.98
C ASN A 4 11.36 -4.26 -1.61
N THR A 5 11.79 -5.29 -2.34
CA THR A 5 13.09 -5.95 -2.17
C THR A 5 14.24 -5.25 -2.91
N LEU A 6 13.95 -4.27 -3.77
CA LEU A 6 14.98 -3.45 -4.41
C LEU A 6 15.42 -2.30 -3.50
N GLN A 7 16.65 -1.83 -3.69
CA GLN A 7 17.20 -0.73 -2.91
C GLN A 7 16.39 0.55 -3.17
N PRO A 8 15.86 1.21 -2.13
CA PRO A 8 15.12 2.46 -2.30
C PRO A 8 16.05 3.62 -2.67
N VAL A 9 15.56 4.52 -3.54
CA VAL A 9 16.32 5.69 -4.02
C VAL A 9 15.76 7.00 -3.45
N SER A 10 14.44 7.15 -3.49
CA SER A 10 13.73 8.34 -3.03
C SER A 10 12.49 7.93 -2.24
N VAL A 11 12.16 8.72 -1.22
CA VAL A 11 10.92 8.60 -0.44
C VAL A 11 10.10 9.87 -0.62
N TYR A 12 8.83 9.71 -0.97
CA TYR A 12 7.87 10.80 -1.13
C TYR A 12 6.89 10.78 0.05
N VAL A 13 6.55 11.95 0.59
CA VAL A 13 5.57 12.07 1.68
C VAL A 13 4.79 13.37 1.58
N CYS A 14 3.50 13.37 1.93
CA CYS A 14 2.72 14.59 2.06
C CYS A 14 2.90 15.24 3.43
N SER A 15 3.12 16.55 3.46
CA SER A 15 3.00 17.35 4.67
C SER A 15 1.60 17.98 4.73
N VAL A 16 0.86 17.70 5.80
CA VAL A 16 -0.45 18.27 6.09
C VAL A 16 -0.46 18.86 7.50
N GLY A 17 -1.46 19.68 7.84
CA GLY A 17 -1.45 20.49 9.06
C GLY A 17 -1.20 19.73 10.38
N ASP A 18 -1.62 18.46 10.46
CA ASP A 18 -1.63 17.65 11.67
C ASP A 18 -0.54 16.54 11.72
N ASN A 19 0.38 16.46 10.76
CA ASN A 19 1.29 15.29 10.63
C ASN A 19 2.80 15.60 10.77
N LYS A 20 3.20 16.73 11.36
CA LYS A 20 4.61 17.14 11.44
C LYS A 20 5.55 16.08 12.03
N ASP A 21 5.15 15.44 13.14
CA ASP A 21 5.96 14.40 13.78
C ASP A 21 6.11 13.16 12.89
N PHE A 22 5.06 12.78 12.17
CA PHE A 22 5.12 11.69 11.20
C PHE A 22 6.12 12.00 10.08
N VAL A 23 6.00 13.18 9.46
CA VAL A 23 6.90 13.66 8.40
C VAL A 23 8.36 13.66 8.87
N GLU A 24 8.63 14.11 10.09
CA GLU A 24 9.97 14.11 10.67
C GLU A 24 10.53 12.70 10.91
N HIS A 25 9.72 11.75 11.35
CA HIS A 25 10.14 10.36 11.50
C HIS A 25 10.45 9.70 10.15
N ILE A 26 9.63 9.95 9.12
CA ILE A 26 9.89 9.46 7.76
C ILE A 26 11.20 10.06 7.22
N ARG A 27 11.45 11.36 7.45
CA ARG A 27 12.72 12.01 7.08
C ARG A 27 13.93 11.31 7.69
N LYS A 28 13.89 11.03 9.01
CA LYS A 28 14.98 10.32 9.71
C LYS A 28 15.19 8.92 9.13
N LEU A 29 14.11 8.20 8.82
CA LEU A 29 14.18 6.86 8.23
C LEU A 29 14.79 6.91 6.81
N ALA A 30 14.36 7.86 5.97
CA ALA A 30 14.91 8.05 4.63
C ALA A 30 16.42 8.35 4.66
N ILE A 31 16.86 9.21 5.58
CA ILE A 31 18.29 9.50 5.79
C ILE A 31 19.05 8.24 6.19
N LYS A 32 18.51 7.45 7.14
CA LYS A 32 19.13 6.19 7.57
C LYS A 32 19.24 5.18 6.42
N ALA A 33 18.27 5.17 5.50
CA ALA A 33 18.26 4.32 4.32
C ALA A 33 19.11 4.86 3.15
N GLY A 34 19.70 6.06 3.28
CA GLY A 34 20.47 6.71 2.22
C GLY A 34 19.62 7.23 1.05
N CYS A 35 18.31 7.43 1.28
CA CYS A 35 17.37 7.87 0.25
C CYS A 35 17.27 9.40 0.18
N LYS A 36 16.97 9.90 -1.02
CA LYS A 36 16.45 11.27 -1.17
C LYS A 36 15.09 11.35 -0.50
N TYR A 37 14.81 12.48 0.13
CA TYR A 37 13.55 12.70 0.84
C TYR A 37 12.82 13.89 0.20
N ILE A 38 11.60 13.66 -0.28
CA ILE A 38 10.82 14.59 -1.07
C ILE A 38 9.47 14.81 -0.38
N ILE A 39 9.16 16.08 -0.07
CA ILE A 39 7.89 16.46 0.55
C ILE A 39 6.96 17.02 -0.53
N CYS A 40 5.71 16.55 -0.56
CA CYS A 40 4.59 17.23 -1.20
C CYS A 40 3.93 18.18 -0.18
N PRO A 41 4.13 19.49 -0.30
CA PRO A 41 3.65 20.45 0.68
C PRO A 41 2.14 20.73 0.52
N GLU A 42 1.54 21.36 1.52
CA GLU A 42 0.08 21.53 1.63
C GLU A 42 -0.54 22.29 0.44
N GLU A 43 0.17 23.28 -0.09
CA GLU A 43 -0.24 24.04 -1.27
C GLU A 43 -0.37 23.18 -2.54
N LYS A 44 0.35 22.05 -2.59
CA LYS A 44 0.30 21.10 -3.72
C LYS A 44 -0.64 19.95 -3.46
N ASN A 45 -0.68 19.45 -2.22
CA ASN A 45 -1.50 18.29 -1.87
C ASN A 45 -2.97 18.63 -1.60
N ARG A 46 -3.31 19.90 -1.30
CA ARG A 46 -4.69 20.37 -1.07
C ARG A 46 -5.43 19.56 0.01
N GLY A 47 -4.71 19.13 1.05
CA GLY A 47 -5.21 18.31 2.15
C GLY A 47 -5.18 16.80 1.89
N ASP A 48 -4.85 16.35 0.68
CA ASP A 48 -4.73 14.94 0.32
C ASP A 48 -3.40 14.35 0.78
N ARG A 49 -3.46 13.48 1.78
CA ARG A 49 -2.28 12.88 2.43
C ARG A 49 -1.82 11.58 1.79
N TRP A 50 -2.57 11.04 0.83
CA TRP A 50 -2.40 9.68 0.32
C TRP A 50 -1.51 9.64 -0.92
N ILE A 51 -0.21 9.91 -0.74
CA ILE A 51 0.77 9.92 -1.84
C ILE A 51 0.90 8.57 -2.54
N GLN A 52 0.68 7.47 -1.82
CA GLN A 52 0.68 6.09 -2.32
C GLN A 52 -0.45 5.84 -3.33
N ASP A 53 -1.59 6.50 -3.16
CA ASP A 53 -2.79 6.22 -3.95
C ASP A 53 -2.76 6.87 -5.34
N GLU A 54 -2.06 7.99 -5.47
CA GLU A 54 -2.12 8.80 -6.70
C GLU A 54 -1.10 8.35 -7.76
N MET A 55 -0.01 7.71 -7.36
CA MET A 55 1.05 7.38 -8.32
C MET A 55 1.89 6.16 -7.92
N GLU A 56 2.42 5.49 -8.93
CA GLU A 56 3.25 4.30 -8.81
C GLU A 56 4.53 4.50 -9.63
N PHE A 57 5.68 4.13 -9.05
CA PHE A 57 6.97 4.32 -9.71
C PHE A 57 7.39 3.08 -10.51
N GLY A 58 7.55 3.27 -11.82
CA GLY A 58 8.10 2.29 -12.74
C GLY A 58 9.38 2.77 -13.40
N TYR A 59 9.81 2.04 -14.41
CA TYR A 59 10.91 2.42 -15.29
C TYR A 59 10.66 1.87 -16.68
N ILE A 60 11.29 2.48 -17.68
CA ILE A 60 11.47 1.88 -19.00
C ILE A 60 12.94 1.72 -19.29
N GLN A 61 13.26 0.69 -20.07
CA GLN A 61 14.64 0.27 -20.31
C GLN A 61 14.82 -0.11 -21.78
N ALA A 62 15.84 0.50 -22.40
CA ALA A 62 16.38 0.12 -23.68
C ALA A 62 17.91 -0.10 -23.54
N PRO A 63 18.57 -0.80 -24.48
CA PRO A 63 20.02 -1.04 -24.39
C PRO A 63 20.88 0.23 -24.24
N HIS A 64 20.41 1.38 -24.75
CA HIS A 64 21.13 2.64 -24.76
C HIS A 64 20.70 3.63 -23.67
N LYS A 65 19.58 3.40 -22.96
CA LYS A 65 19.05 4.32 -21.94
C LYS A 65 18.05 3.62 -21.03
N THR A 66 18.07 3.95 -19.74
CA THR A 66 17.08 3.56 -18.74
C THR A 66 16.71 4.80 -17.92
N PHE A 67 15.43 4.97 -17.60
CA PHE A 67 14.98 6.05 -16.72
C PHE A 67 13.64 5.70 -16.05
N PRO A 68 13.37 6.27 -14.86
CA PRO A 68 12.10 6.07 -14.15
C PRO A 68 10.93 6.70 -14.90
N VAL A 69 9.74 6.13 -14.73
CA VAL A 69 8.48 6.65 -15.26
C VAL A 69 7.44 6.59 -14.14
N VAL A 70 6.78 7.71 -13.85
CA VAL A 70 5.65 7.72 -12.92
C VAL A 70 4.39 7.30 -13.67
N PHE A 71 3.69 6.30 -13.13
CA PHE A 71 2.34 5.96 -13.55
C PHE A 71 1.37 6.73 -12.64
N ASP A 72 0.56 7.60 -13.23
CA ASP A 72 -0.42 8.46 -12.55
C ASP A 72 -1.80 7.78 -12.57
N SER A 73 -2.37 7.60 -11.38
CA SER A 73 -3.68 6.97 -11.15
C SER A 73 -4.82 7.85 -11.69
N PRO A 74 -5.93 7.25 -12.18
CA PRO A 74 -7.14 8.03 -12.49
C PRO A 74 -7.91 8.51 -11.25
N ARG A 75 -7.45 8.21 -10.02
CA ARG A 75 -8.04 8.67 -8.75
C ARG A 75 -8.29 10.18 -8.70
N ASN A 76 -7.39 10.98 -9.25
CA ASN A 76 -7.57 12.41 -9.52
C ASN A 76 -8.08 13.26 -8.33
N ARG A 77 -7.65 12.98 -7.09
CA ARG A 77 -8.07 13.79 -5.92
C ARG A 77 -7.13 14.99 -5.71
N GLY A 78 -6.81 15.33 -4.45
CA GLY A 78 -6.01 16.52 -4.13
C GLY A 78 -4.60 16.46 -4.73
N LEU A 79 -4.07 15.26 -4.94
CA LEU A 79 -2.75 15.04 -5.54
C LEU A 79 -2.71 14.94 -7.07
N LYS A 80 -3.84 15.07 -7.79
CA LYS A 80 -3.93 14.85 -9.26
C LYS A 80 -2.89 15.54 -10.14
N ASP A 81 -2.40 16.68 -9.69
CA ASP A 81 -1.44 17.49 -10.44
C ASP A 81 0.02 17.14 -10.09
N PHE A 82 0.24 16.49 -8.95
CA PHE A 82 1.57 16.25 -8.40
C PHE A 82 2.45 15.38 -9.31
N PRO A 83 1.99 14.22 -9.83
CA PRO A 83 2.82 13.40 -10.71
C PRO A 83 3.24 14.16 -11.99
N PHE A 84 2.34 14.95 -12.57
CA PHE A 84 2.65 15.70 -13.80
C PHE A 84 3.48 16.96 -13.56
N LYS A 85 3.24 17.72 -12.48
CA LYS A 85 3.91 19.02 -12.25
C LYS A 85 5.21 18.90 -11.47
N GLU A 86 5.35 17.88 -10.63
CA GLU A 86 6.43 17.79 -9.64
C GLU A 86 7.36 16.59 -9.83
N VAL A 87 6.88 15.53 -10.50
CA VAL A 87 7.65 14.29 -10.71
C VAL A 87 8.17 14.20 -12.15
N LEU A 88 7.35 14.52 -13.15
CA LEU A 88 7.79 14.60 -14.55
C LEU A 88 8.95 15.60 -14.69
N GLY A 89 10.00 15.21 -15.41
CA GLY A 89 11.17 16.07 -15.60
C GLY A 89 12.24 15.45 -16.50
N PRO A 90 13.43 16.07 -16.58
CA PRO A 90 14.57 15.52 -17.31
C PRO A 90 14.91 14.11 -16.80
N ASP A 91 14.97 13.13 -17.71
CA ASP A 91 15.17 11.71 -17.37
C ASP A 91 14.15 11.15 -16.36
N PHE A 92 12.92 11.66 -16.36
CA PHE A 92 11.80 11.11 -15.58
C PHE A 92 10.53 11.16 -16.43
N GLY A 93 10.03 10.01 -16.87
CA GLY A 93 8.84 9.93 -17.72
C GLY A 93 7.53 9.99 -16.94
N TYR A 94 6.44 10.16 -17.67
CA TYR A 94 5.08 10.19 -17.12
C TYR A 94 4.14 9.37 -18.02
N VAL A 95 3.24 8.60 -17.40
CA VAL A 95 2.16 7.92 -18.09
C VAL A 95 0.89 7.99 -17.24
N LYS A 96 -0.25 8.22 -17.89
CA LYS A 96 -1.58 8.18 -17.27
C LYS A 96 -2.53 7.37 -18.14
N ARG A 97 -3.50 6.71 -17.51
CA ARG A 97 -4.66 6.11 -18.18
C ARG A 97 -5.89 6.87 -17.71
N GLU A 98 -6.29 7.84 -18.52
CA GLU A 98 -7.39 8.73 -18.19
C GLU A 98 -8.72 8.06 -18.53
N LEU A 99 -9.63 8.02 -17.56
CA LEU A 99 -10.98 7.51 -17.74
C LEU A 99 -11.80 8.49 -18.57
N ASN A 100 -12.75 7.97 -19.33
CA ASN A 100 -13.69 8.82 -20.05
C ASN A 100 -14.57 9.60 -19.07
N SER A 101 -15.14 10.73 -19.48
CA SER A 101 -16.01 11.55 -18.62
C SER A 101 -17.28 10.84 -18.11
N GLU A 102 -17.64 9.70 -18.71
CA GLU A 102 -18.77 8.86 -18.33
C GLU A 102 -18.40 7.76 -17.34
N GLU A 103 -17.10 7.52 -17.12
CA GLU A 103 -16.56 6.51 -16.21
C GLU A 103 -16.08 7.19 -14.92
N SER A 104 -16.44 6.64 -13.76
CA SER A 104 -15.92 7.07 -12.46
C SER A 104 -14.78 6.16 -12.02
N ASP A 105 -13.77 6.73 -11.34
CA ASP A 105 -12.78 5.94 -10.64
C ASP A 105 -13.43 5.16 -9.49
N SER A 106 -12.83 4.02 -9.15
CA SER A 106 -13.15 3.26 -7.94
C SER A 106 -12.03 3.40 -6.91
N SER A 107 -12.30 3.03 -5.66
CA SER A 107 -11.23 2.92 -4.66
C SER A 107 -10.10 1.99 -5.14
N LEU A 108 -10.44 0.97 -5.93
CA LEU A 108 -9.50 -0.02 -6.48
C LEU A 108 -8.62 0.53 -7.61
N ASP A 109 -8.88 1.73 -8.13
CA ASP A 109 -7.99 2.44 -9.07
C ASP A 109 -6.88 3.23 -8.36
N SER A 110 -6.96 3.39 -7.03
CA SER A 110 -5.88 3.94 -6.21
C SER A 110 -4.69 2.96 -6.19
N PHE A 111 -3.47 3.47 -6.22
CA PHE A 111 -2.28 2.61 -6.38
C PHE A 111 -1.73 1.98 -5.09
N GLY A 112 -2.32 2.22 -3.91
CA GLY A 112 -2.23 1.25 -2.80
C GLY A 112 -2.77 -0.14 -3.19
N ASN A 113 -3.64 -0.20 -4.20
CA ASN A 113 -4.16 -1.43 -4.79
C ASN A 113 -3.29 -2.01 -5.93
N LEU A 114 -2.08 -1.48 -6.16
CA LEU A 114 -1.20 -1.87 -7.26
C LEU A 114 0.22 -2.15 -6.75
N GLU A 115 0.53 -3.43 -6.53
CA GLU A 115 1.80 -3.86 -5.96
C GLU A 115 2.57 -4.79 -6.91
N VAL A 116 3.79 -5.18 -6.54
CA VAL A 116 4.56 -6.14 -7.33
C VAL A 116 5.39 -7.09 -6.46
N SER A 117 5.36 -8.38 -6.80
CA SER A 117 6.17 -9.38 -6.11
C SER A 117 7.66 -9.23 -6.45
N PRO A 118 8.56 -9.73 -5.58
CA PRO A 118 9.94 -10.00 -5.97
C PRO A 118 10.01 -11.05 -7.10
N PRO A 119 11.20 -11.25 -7.70
CA PRO A 119 11.41 -12.31 -8.69
C PRO A 119 11.06 -13.70 -8.14
N VAL A 120 10.34 -14.51 -8.93
CA VAL A 120 9.86 -15.83 -8.51
C VAL A 120 9.87 -16.85 -9.64
N ASN A 121 10.07 -18.12 -9.26
CA ASN A 121 9.83 -19.27 -10.13
C ASN A 121 8.53 -19.97 -9.73
N VAL A 122 7.64 -20.16 -10.69
CA VAL A 122 6.36 -20.85 -10.51
C VAL A 122 6.34 -22.07 -11.43
N LYS A 123 6.51 -23.26 -10.83
CA LYS A 123 6.70 -24.52 -11.57
C LYS A 123 7.85 -24.38 -12.59
N HIS A 124 7.55 -24.44 -13.89
CA HIS A 124 8.52 -24.36 -14.99
C HIS A 124 8.65 -22.96 -15.60
N LYS A 125 7.99 -21.95 -15.03
CA LYS A 125 8.01 -20.57 -15.55
C LYS A 125 8.71 -19.63 -14.57
N GLU A 126 9.71 -18.92 -15.09
CA GLU A 126 10.43 -17.87 -14.39
C GLU A 126 9.74 -16.52 -14.60
N TYR A 127 9.68 -15.73 -13.52
CA TYR A 127 9.24 -14.34 -13.51
C TYR A 127 10.37 -13.49 -12.94
N PRO A 128 11.37 -13.13 -13.77
CA PRO A 128 12.61 -12.51 -13.29
C PRO A 128 12.41 -11.07 -12.82
N LEU A 129 11.29 -10.44 -13.21
CA LEU A 129 10.87 -9.12 -12.76
C LEU A 129 9.73 -9.20 -11.73
N GLY A 130 9.41 -10.40 -11.23
CA GLY A 130 8.25 -10.64 -10.39
C GLY A 130 6.93 -10.53 -11.15
N ARG A 131 5.83 -10.38 -10.40
CA ARG A 131 4.47 -10.31 -10.94
C ARG A 131 3.69 -9.19 -10.27
N ILE A 132 2.99 -8.40 -11.06
CA ILE A 132 2.09 -7.35 -10.56
C ILE A 132 0.96 -8.01 -9.76
N LEU A 133 0.57 -7.41 -8.65
CA LEU A 133 -0.54 -7.80 -7.79
C LEU A 133 -1.58 -6.68 -7.81
N ILE A 134 -2.83 -7.03 -8.13
CA ILE A 134 -3.95 -6.09 -8.21
C ILE A 134 -5.07 -6.61 -7.35
N GLY A 135 -5.66 -5.79 -6.50
CA GLY A 135 -6.86 -6.18 -5.76
C GLY A 135 -8.11 -6.13 -6.62
N ALA A 136 -8.98 -7.11 -6.44
CA ALA A 136 -10.17 -7.36 -7.22
C ALA A 136 -11.32 -7.86 -6.34
N SER A 137 -12.53 -7.72 -6.88
CA SER A 137 -13.77 -8.20 -6.28
C SER A 137 -14.22 -9.52 -6.92
N PHE A 138 -15.12 -10.25 -6.26
CA PHE A 138 -15.83 -11.34 -6.93
C PHE A 138 -16.67 -10.79 -8.10
N PRO A 139 -16.95 -11.58 -9.16
CA PRO A 139 -17.62 -11.12 -10.38
C PRO A 139 -19.01 -10.48 -10.22
N ARG A 140 -19.58 -10.44 -9.01
CA ARG A 140 -20.90 -9.88 -8.71
C ARG A 140 -20.86 -8.47 -8.10
N ASN A 141 -19.67 -7.90 -7.87
CA ASN A 141 -19.53 -6.61 -7.19
C ASN A 141 -19.23 -5.48 -8.17
N ASN A 142 -19.68 -4.28 -7.82
CA ASN A 142 -19.91 -3.18 -8.76
C ASN A 142 -18.74 -2.22 -8.97
N ASN A 143 -17.62 -2.35 -8.23
CA ASN A 143 -16.52 -1.37 -8.26
C ASN A 143 -15.13 -2.01 -8.47
N PRO A 144 -14.88 -2.75 -9.57
CA PRO A 144 -13.55 -3.26 -9.89
C PRO A 144 -12.60 -2.11 -10.29
N MET A 145 -11.29 -2.34 -10.23
CA MET A 145 -10.31 -1.50 -10.93
C MET A 145 -10.72 -1.34 -12.40
N SER A 146 -10.59 -0.12 -12.93
CA SER A 146 -10.97 0.21 -14.29
C SER A 146 -10.30 -0.71 -15.30
N LYS A 147 -11.08 -1.16 -16.30
CA LYS A 147 -10.59 -2.03 -17.36
C LYS A 147 -9.43 -1.40 -18.13
N LEU A 148 -9.43 -0.08 -18.29
CA LEU A 148 -8.37 0.67 -18.97
C LEU A 148 -7.01 0.54 -18.27
N VAL A 149 -6.97 0.75 -16.95
CA VAL A 149 -5.74 0.59 -16.14
C VAL A 149 -5.31 -0.88 -16.12
N LYS A 150 -6.26 -1.78 -15.87
CA LYS A 150 -6.00 -3.23 -15.85
C LYS A 150 -5.42 -3.71 -17.17
N ASP A 151 -6.06 -3.40 -18.29
CA ASP A 151 -5.58 -3.79 -19.63
C ASP A 151 -4.18 -3.23 -19.87
N PHE A 152 -3.92 -1.96 -19.53
CA PHE A 152 -2.58 -1.38 -19.68
C PHE A 152 -1.52 -2.22 -18.97
N LEU A 153 -1.76 -2.65 -17.73
CA LEU A 153 -0.84 -3.49 -16.95
C LEU A 153 -0.65 -4.87 -17.59
N TYR A 154 -1.73 -5.52 -18.04
CA TYR A 154 -1.64 -6.81 -18.74
C TYR A 154 -0.85 -6.71 -20.05
N HIS A 155 -0.97 -5.60 -20.78
CA HIS A 155 -0.24 -5.36 -22.03
C HIS A 155 1.25 -5.04 -21.84
N GLN A 156 1.74 -4.84 -20.61
CA GLN A 156 3.19 -4.71 -20.37
C GLN A 156 3.91 -6.05 -20.45
N VAL A 157 3.19 -7.18 -20.33
CA VAL A 157 3.63 -8.58 -20.51
C VAL A 157 4.66 -9.09 -19.48
N VAL A 158 5.72 -8.32 -19.22
CA VAL A 158 6.93 -8.77 -18.51
C VAL A 158 6.74 -9.00 -17.01
N GLN A 159 5.70 -8.42 -16.40
CA GLN A 159 5.31 -8.63 -15.00
C GLN A 159 3.87 -9.15 -14.88
N SER A 160 3.48 -10.08 -15.77
CA SER A 160 2.17 -10.74 -15.86
C SER A 160 1.32 -10.68 -14.56
N PRO A 161 0.27 -9.83 -14.52
CA PRO A 161 -0.48 -9.55 -13.29
C PRO A 161 -1.16 -10.78 -12.66
N ILE A 162 -1.47 -10.67 -11.37
CA ILE A 162 -2.31 -11.57 -10.57
C ILE A 162 -3.37 -10.72 -9.88
N GLU A 163 -4.63 -11.16 -9.94
CA GLU A 163 -5.72 -10.54 -9.20
C GLU A 163 -5.91 -11.24 -7.85
N LEU A 164 -5.95 -10.46 -6.78
CA LEU A 164 -6.13 -10.89 -5.39
C LEU A 164 -7.49 -10.43 -4.87
N TYR A 165 -8.09 -11.17 -3.94
CA TYR A 165 -9.37 -10.77 -3.37
C TYR A 165 -9.17 -9.73 -2.25
N THR A 166 -9.62 -8.49 -2.48
CA THR A 166 -9.45 -7.36 -1.55
C THR A 166 -10.74 -6.65 -1.20
N ASP A 167 -11.82 -6.96 -1.89
CA ASP A 167 -13.13 -6.34 -1.75
C ASP A 167 -13.83 -6.62 -0.40
N TRP A 168 -13.23 -7.45 0.46
CA TRP A 168 -13.62 -7.60 1.86
C TRP A 168 -13.13 -6.44 2.75
N LEU A 169 -12.15 -5.66 2.29
CA LEU A 169 -11.64 -4.46 2.96
C LEU A 169 -12.51 -3.25 2.62
N TYR A 170 -12.61 -2.31 3.55
CA TYR A 170 -13.39 -1.09 3.34
C TYR A 170 -12.78 -0.19 2.26
N VAL A 171 -11.45 -0.05 2.25
CA VAL A 171 -10.72 0.69 1.22
C VAL A 171 -10.47 -0.20 0.00
N GLY A 172 -10.05 -1.45 0.22
CA GLY A 172 -10.03 -2.47 -0.83
C GLY A 172 -8.66 -2.72 -1.43
N HIS A 173 -7.57 -2.32 -0.77
CA HIS A 173 -6.23 -2.32 -1.35
C HIS A 173 -5.42 -3.56 -0.96
N VAL A 174 -4.45 -3.92 -1.79
CA VAL A 174 -3.58 -5.08 -1.52
C VAL A 174 -2.55 -4.81 -0.43
N ASP A 175 -2.10 -3.56 -0.30
CA ASP A 175 -1.11 -3.13 0.69
C ASP A 175 -1.65 -3.20 2.14
N GLU A 176 -2.97 -3.17 2.33
CA GLU A 176 -3.63 -3.28 3.63
C GLU A 176 -3.38 -4.63 4.33
N PHE A 177 -3.10 -5.70 3.57
CA PHE A 177 -2.94 -7.05 4.15
C PHE A 177 -1.67 -7.78 3.72
N LEU A 178 -0.92 -7.29 2.72
CA LEU A 178 0.26 -7.95 2.18
C LEU A 178 1.40 -6.96 1.94
N THR A 179 2.62 -7.37 2.30
CA THR A 179 3.84 -6.68 1.86
C THR A 179 5.00 -7.66 1.71
N PHE A 180 6.07 -7.23 1.04
CA PHE A 180 7.31 -7.99 0.90
C PHE A 180 8.46 -7.28 1.61
N VAL A 181 9.32 -8.06 2.27
CA VAL A 181 10.56 -7.56 2.86
C VAL A 181 11.76 -8.39 2.41
N PRO A 182 12.94 -7.79 2.16
CA PRO A 182 14.14 -8.54 1.83
C PRO A 182 14.55 -9.45 3.00
N ALA A 183 15.12 -10.61 2.68
CA ALA A 183 15.61 -11.58 3.65
C ALA A 183 16.94 -12.19 3.13
N PRO A 184 17.90 -12.49 4.02
CA PRO A 184 19.22 -12.97 3.60
C PRO A 184 19.23 -14.42 3.09
N ASP A 185 18.12 -15.14 3.19
CA ASP A 185 18.01 -16.57 2.95
C ASP A 185 16.84 -16.93 2.00
N GLN A 186 16.71 -18.23 1.73
CA GLN A 186 15.67 -18.79 0.86
C GLN A 186 15.62 -18.11 -0.52
N LYS A 187 14.53 -17.39 -0.80
CA LYS A 187 14.29 -16.70 -2.07
C LYS A 187 14.72 -15.22 -2.04
N GLY A 188 15.42 -14.79 -0.98
CA GLY A 188 15.85 -13.40 -0.82
C GLY A 188 14.77 -12.48 -0.24
N PHE A 189 13.60 -13.01 0.16
CA PHE A 189 12.49 -12.23 0.70
C PHE A 189 11.55 -13.03 1.60
N ARG A 190 10.65 -12.32 2.28
CA ARG A 190 9.47 -12.86 2.97
C ARG A 190 8.22 -12.15 2.50
N VAL A 191 7.11 -12.89 2.48
CA VAL A 191 5.76 -12.33 2.37
C VAL A 191 5.25 -12.12 3.79
N LEU A 192 4.86 -10.90 4.11
CA LEU A 192 4.19 -10.57 5.35
C LEU A 192 2.70 -10.47 5.05
N LEU A 193 1.89 -11.17 5.82
CA LEU A 193 0.43 -11.14 5.75
C LEU A 193 -0.11 -10.66 7.09
N ALA A 194 -1.10 -9.76 7.06
CA ALA A 194 -1.88 -9.45 8.24
C ALA A 194 -2.53 -10.74 8.77
N SER A 195 -2.42 -11.00 10.08
CA SER A 195 -2.95 -12.22 10.69
C SER A 195 -3.64 -11.93 12.03
N PRO A 196 -4.97 -11.81 12.03
CA PRO A 196 -5.74 -11.76 13.27
C PRO A 196 -5.43 -12.94 14.18
N ARG A 197 -5.25 -14.15 13.62
CA ARG A 197 -4.88 -15.35 14.39
C ARG A 197 -3.58 -15.18 15.18
N ALA A 198 -2.55 -14.57 14.58
CA ALA A 198 -1.30 -14.31 15.28
C ALA A 198 -1.47 -13.29 16.41
N CYS A 199 -2.27 -12.24 16.17
CA CYS A 199 -2.60 -11.23 17.19
C CYS A 199 -3.36 -11.85 18.38
N PHE A 200 -4.43 -12.61 18.14
CA PHE A 200 -5.19 -13.27 19.21
C PHE A 200 -4.31 -14.23 20.03
N ARG A 201 -3.43 -15.00 19.37
CA ARG A 201 -2.49 -15.87 20.08
C ARG A 201 -1.57 -15.08 21.00
N LEU A 202 -0.99 -13.98 20.52
CA LEU A 202 -0.14 -13.10 21.33
C LEU A 202 -0.90 -12.54 22.54
N LEU A 203 -2.13 -12.05 22.31
CA LEU A 203 -2.96 -11.50 23.38
C LEU A 203 -3.29 -12.57 24.43
N GLU A 204 -3.69 -13.76 24.02
CA GLU A 204 -3.99 -14.90 24.91
C GLU A 204 -2.76 -15.38 25.70
N GLU A 205 -1.58 -15.37 25.09
CA GLU A 205 -0.31 -15.64 25.79
C GLU A 205 -0.04 -14.58 26.86
N LYS A 206 -0.17 -13.28 26.52
CA LYS A 206 0.04 -12.18 27.47
C LYS A 206 -0.98 -12.17 28.60
N GLU A 207 -2.23 -12.54 28.32
CA GLU A 207 -3.24 -12.71 29.36
C GLU A 207 -2.85 -13.81 30.36
N LYS A 208 -2.40 -14.98 29.88
CA LYS A 208 -1.94 -16.10 30.73
C LYS A 208 -0.72 -15.74 31.56
N GLU A 209 0.16 -14.87 31.05
CA GLU A 209 1.31 -14.33 31.79
C GLU A 209 0.91 -13.28 32.85
N GLY A 210 -0.37 -12.93 32.96
CA GLY A 210 -0.89 -11.98 33.96
C GLY A 210 -1.01 -10.54 33.47
N HIS A 211 -0.79 -10.28 32.17
CA HIS A 211 -0.86 -8.93 31.58
C HIS A 211 -2.26 -8.56 31.07
N GLY A 212 -3.31 -9.28 31.45
CA GLY A 212 -4.69 -9.06 30.97
C GLY A 212 -5.23 -7.63 31.14
N LYS A 213 -4.70 -6.87 32.12
CA LYS A 213 -5.08 -5.48 32.39
C LYS A 213 -4.40 -4.44 31.49
N ALA A 214 -3.36 -4.81 30.74
CA ALA A 214 -2.68 -3.90 29.82
C ALA A 214 -3.67 -3.39 28.77
N LYS A 215 -3.65 -2.09 28.47
CA LYS A 215 -4.63 -1.45 27.59
C LYS A 215 -4.04 -1.14 26.23
N MET A 216 -4.79 -1.43 25.17
CA MET A 216 -4.46 -0.91 23.83
C MET A 216 -4.75 0.59 23.78
N LEU A 217 -3.91 1.32 23.03
CA LEU A 217 -4.01 2.77 22.82
C LEU A 217 -3.79 3.61 24.10
N GLU A 218 -3.05 3.07 25.07
CA GLU A 218 -2.64 3.82 26.25
C GLU A 218 -1.75 5.02 25.87
N GLY A 219 -2.07 6.20 26.41
CA GLY A 219 -1.37 7.45 26.12
C GLY A 219 -1.90 8.22 24.91
N LEU A 220 -2.96 7.75 24.25
CA LEU A 220 -3.64 8.48 23.18
C LEU A 220 -4.93 9.14 23.68
N GLU A 221 -5.05 10.46 23.47
CA GLU A 221 -6.29 11.20 23.71
C GLU A 221 -7.09 11.32 22.41
N PHE A 222 -8.29 10.73 22.38
CA PHE A 222 -9.16 10.81 21.21
C PHE A 222 -10.14 11.98 21.36
N GLN A 223 -10.13 12.91 20.41
CA GLN A 223 -11.13 13.96 20.33
C GLN A 223 -12.40 13.43 19.62
N GLY A 224 -13.36 12.93 20.40
CA GLY A 224 -14.73 12.66 19.93
C GLY A 224 -15.31 11.29 20.30
N GLY A 225 -16.37 11.27 21.12
CA GLY A 225 -17.30 10.14 21.26
C GLY A 225 -16.85 8.96 22.14
N GLN A 226 -17.82 8.30 22.80
CA GLN A 226 -17.59 7.27 23.84
C GLN A 226 -16.96 5.93 23.38
N ASP A 227 -16.67 5.78 22.07
CA ASP A 227 -16.23 4.51 21.45
C ASP A 227 -14.71 4.29 21.43
N HIS A 228 -13.91 5.28 21.83
CA HIS A 228 -12.44 5.17 21.84
C HIS A 228 -11.86 4.86 23.23
N ARG A 229 -12.67 4.28 24.12
CA ARG A 229 -12.17 3.89 25.45
C ARG A 229 -11.08 2.82 25.31
N PRO A 230 -9.87 3.03 25.88
CA PRO A 230 -8.83 2.02 25.88
C PRO A 230 -9.33 0.70 26.45
N ARG A 231 -9.26 -0.37 25.65
CA ARG A 231 -9.67 -1.73 26.02
C ARG A 231 -8.48 -2.52 26.51
N SER A 232 -8.67 -3.26 27.60
CA SER A 232 -7.68 -4.19 28.11
C SER A 232 -7.57 -5.45 27.24
N ILE A 233 -6.43 -6.14 27.34
CA ILE A 233 -6.21 -7.43 26.66
C ILE A 233 -7.37 -8.41 26.97
N SER A 234 -7.75 -8.55 28.25
CA SER A 234 -8.84 -9.44 28.66
C SER A 234 -10.19 -9.07 28.04
N GLU A 235 -10.50 -7.77 27.92
CA GLU A 235 -11.73 -7.30 27.27
C GLU A 235 -11.74 -7.57 25.76
N ILE A 236 -10.59 -7.54 25.10
CA ILE A 236 -10.47 -7.82 23.66
C ILE A 236 -10.64 -9.32 23.39
N ILE A 237 -9.99 -10.18 24.17
CA ILE A 237 -10.08 -11.64 24.00
C ILE A 237 -11.48 -12.15 24.32
N ALA A 238 -12.16 -11.56 25.31
CA ALA A 238 -13.51 -11.94 25.71
C ALA A 238 -14.60 -11.52 24.69
N ASP A 239 -14.28 -10.63 23.75
CA ASP A 239 -15.23 -10.11 22.77
C ASP A 239 -15.48 -11.10 21.63
N ARG A 240 -16.59 -11.82 21.76
CA ARG A 240 -16.99 -12.86 20.79
C ARG A 240 -17.31 -12.28 19.42
N LEU A 241 -17.88 -11.08 19.34
CA LEU A 241 -18.25 -10.48 18.05
C LEU A 241 -16.99 -10.03 17.30
N LEU A 242 -16.06 -9.40 18.00
CA LEU A 242 -14.75 -9.04 17.45
C LEU A 242 -13.99 -10.27 16.96
N ARG A 243 -13.99 -11.35 17.75
CA ARG A 243 -13.35 -12.61 17.36
C ARG A 243 -14.00 -13.23 16.13
N GLN A 244 -15.34 -13.33 16.10
CA GLN A 244 -16.07 -13.85 14.93
C GLN A 244 -15.84 -13.02 13.67
N TYR A 245 -15.73 -11.69 13.79
CA TYR A 245 -15.39 -10.82 12.67
C TYR A 245 -13.97 -11.12 12.15
N ASN A 246 -12.99 -11.19 13.05
CA ASN A 246 -11.60 -11.48 12.69
C ASN A 246 -11.40 -12.90 12.15
N ASP A 247 -12.19 -13.88 12.60
CA ASP A 247 -12.19 -15.24 12.06
C ASP A 247 -12.69 -15.28 10.60
N LYS A 248 -13.51 -14.30 10.16
CA LYS A 248 -13.91 -14.16 8.75
C LYS A 248 -12.86 -13.45 7.90
N CYS A 249 -12.10 -12.53 8.50
CA CYS A 249 -10.99 -11.84 7.82
C CYS A 249 -9.76 -12.75 7.66
N GLN A 250 -9.62 -13.78 8.49
CA GLN A 250 -8.49 -14.72 8.49
C GLN A 250 -8.62 -15.80 7.41
#